data_AF-A0A4P1R5R0-F1
#
_entry.id   AF-A0A4P1R5R0-F1
#
_cell.length_a   1.000
_cell.length_b   1.000
_cell.length_c   1.000
_cell.angle_alpha   90.00
_cell.angle_beta   90.00
_cell.angle_gamma   90.00
#
_symmetry.space_group_name_H-M   'P 1'
#
loop_
_entity.id
_entity.type
_entity.pdbx_description
1 polymer ?
#
loop_
_entity_poly.entity_id
_entity_poly.type
_entity_poly.pdbx_seq_one_letter_code
_entity_poly.pdbx_strand_id
1 'polypeptide(L)'
;MRSINSEVRSSVASGLRGFECLTVIGPTGYSFQVIILVLNMPDLDSFEVTTRIRKFRSRIWPMIVVLTSSTEDLWDRCMQIGINGVIRKPVLLQGIASELRRILMQENEIL
;
A
#
# COMPACT_ATOMS: atom_id res chain seq x y z
N MET A 1 17.73 9.91 28.12
CA MET A 1 17.58 10.39 26.74
C MET A 1 18.35 9.46 25.81
N ARG A 2 17.66 8.50 25.16
CA ARG A 2 18.25 7.68 24.09
C ARG A 2 17.80 8.30 22.77
N SER A 3 18.73 8.86 22.02
CA SER A 3 18.48 9.30 20.64
C SER A 3 18.05 8.08 19.82
N ILE A 4 16.78 8.05 19.40
CA ILE A 4 16.27 7.10 18.43
C ILE A 4 16.60 7.70 17.05
N ASN A 5 17.88 7.64 16.66
CA ASN A 5 18.24 7.62 15.25
C ASN A 5 18.10 6.15 14.80
N SER A 6 16.86 5.67 14.70
CA SER A 6 16.62 4.45 13.93
C SER A 6 16.73 4.85 12.46
N GLU A 7 17.78 4.40 11.77
CA GLU A 7 17.82 4.44 10.31
C GLU A 7 16.49 3.91 9.79
N VAL A 8 15.69 4.78 9.17
CA VAL A 8 14.56 4.34 8.37
C VAL A 8 15.17 3.59 7.19
N ARG A 9 15.27 2.26 7.30
CA ARG A 9 15.60 1.41 6.15
C ARG A 9 14.43 1.53 5.16
N SER A 10 14.51 2.51 4.27
CA SER A 10 13.54 2.72 3.20
C SER A 10 13.97 1.91 1.98
N SER A 11 13.51 0.66 1.92
CA SER A 11 13.57 -0.11 0.68
C SER A 11 12.49 0.42 -0.27
N VAL A 12 12.90 0.86 -1.46
CA VAL A 12 11.99 1.29 -2.53
C VAL A 12 12.10 0.30 -3.68
N ALA A 13 10.96 -0.26 -4.09
CA ALA A 13 10.84 -1.06 -5.30
C ALA A 13 9.71 -0.47 -6.16
N SER A 14 9.92 -0.38 -7.47
CA SER A 14 8.96 0.23 -8.40
C SER A 14 8.90 -0.56 -9.71
N GLY A 15 7.76 -0.52 -10.40
CA GLY A 15 7.60 -1.15 -11.71
C GLY A 15 7.39 -2.67 -11.67
N LEU A 16 7.10 -3.22 -10.51
CA LEU A 16 6.83 -4.65 -10.35
C LEU A 16 5.48 -5.03 -10.96
N ARG A 17 5.44 -6.22 -11.56
CA ARG A 17 4.19 -6.89 -11.94
C ARG A 17 3.52 -7.51 -10.71
N GLY A 18 2.24 -7.89 -10.81
CA GLY A 18 1.49 -8.37 -9.66
C GLY A 18 2.08 -9.63 -9.01
N PHE A 19 2.60 -10.58 -9.79
CA PHE A 19 3.28 -11.76 -9.23
C PHE A 19 4.64 -11.44 -8.60
N GLU A 20 5.41 -10.54 -9.22
CA GLU A 20 6.71 -10.11 -8.68
C GLU A 20 6.54 -9.40 -7.34
N CYS A 21 5.48 -8.59 -7.21
CA CYS A 21 5.07 -7.94 -5.98
C CYS A 21 4.92 -8.95 -4.82
N LEU A 22 4.24 -10.07 -5.06
CA LEU A 22 4.06 -11.13 -4.05
C LEU A 22 5.37 -11.81 -3.66
N THR A 23 6.29 -12.00 -4.62
CA THR A 23 7.62 -12.56 -4.34
C THR A 23 8.43 -11.63 -3.42
N VAL A 24 8.40 -10.33 -3.69
CA VAL A 24 9.20 -9.33 -2.94
C VAL A 24 8.60 -9.06 -1.55
N ILE A 25 7.27 -9.10 -1.39
CA ILE A 25 6.57 -8.80 -0.11
C ILE A 25 6.34 -10.06 0.75
N GLY A 26 6.59 -11.24 0.19
CA GLY A 26 6.30 -12.54 0.81
C GLY A 26 6.84 -12.72 2.24
N PRO A 27 6.55 -13.86 2.90
CA PRO A 27 6.88 -14.08 4.31
C PRO A 27 8.36 -13.84 4.67
N THR A 28 9.27 -14.13 3.73
CA THR A 28 10.72 -13.94 3.86
C THR A 28 11.27 -12.71 3.12
N GLY A 29 10.38 -11.93 2.50
CA GLY A 29 10.70 -10.76 1.69
C GLY A 29 10.94 -9.49 2.50
N TYR A 30 11.08 -8.36 1.80
CA TYR A 30 11.30 -7.06 2.41
C TYR A 30 10.08 -6.59 3.21
N SER A 31 10.33 -5.92 4.33
CA SER A 31 9.28 -5.24 5.09
C SER A 31 9.11 -3.82 4.55
N PHE A 32 8.06 -3.60 3.76
CA PHE A 32 7.74 -2.29 3.22
C PHE A 32 6.85 -1.51 4.16
N GLN A 33 7.05 -0.18 4.16
CA GLN A 33 6.19 0.72 4.90
C GLN A 33 4.92 1.15 4.12
N VAL A 34 5.01 1.20 2.81
CA VAL A 34 3.82 1.50 2.01
C VAL A 34 3.97 0.72 0.73
N ILE A 35 2.86 0.14 0.28
CA ILE A 35 2.77 -0.44 -1.05
C ILE A 35 1.76 0.39 -1.83
N ILE A 36 2.17 0.88 -2.99
CA ILE A 36 1.29 1.55 -3.94
C ILE A 36 1.12 0.64 -5.15
N LEU A 37 -0.09 0.14 -5.40
CA LEU A 37 -0.42 -0.74 -6.52
C LEU A 37 -1.23 0.01 -7.57
N VAL A 38 -1.10 -0.35 -8.85
CA VAL A 38 -2.08 0.08 -9.86
C VAL A 38 -3.30 -0.84 -9.74
N LEU A 39 -4.51 -0.28 -9.72
CA LEU A 39 -5.75 -1.04 -9.56
C LEU A 39 -5.87 -2.12 -10.66
N ASN A 40 -5.82 -1.65 -11.91
CA ASN A 40 -5.94 -2.48 -13.09
C ASN A 40 -4.53 -2.80 -13.61
N MET A 41 -4.00 -3.96 -13.21
CA MET A 41 -2.76 -4.52 -13.78
C MET A 41 -3.11 -5.61 -14.80
N PRO A 42 -2.31 -5.77 -15.86
CA PRO A 42 -2.61 -6.71 -16.96
C PRO A 42 -2.48 -8.18 -16.56
N ASP A 43 -1.65 -8.49 -15.56
CA ASP A 43 -1.35 -9.87 -15.14
C ASP A 43 -2.13 -10.30 -13.90
N LEU A 44 -2.28 -9.42 -12.90
CA LEU A 44 -2.94 -9.76 -11.64
C LEU A 44 -3.54 -8.52 -10.96
N ASP A 45 -4.85 -8.54 -10.70
CA ASP A 45 -5.56 -7.43 -10.07
C ASP A 45 -5.00 -7.10 -8.66
N SER A 46 -4.85 -5.81 -8.36
CA SER A 46 -4.48 -5.32 -7.04
C SER A 46 -5.38 -5.84 -5.90
N PHE A 47 -6.66 -6.12 -6.16
CA PHE A 47 -7.55 -6.74 -5.17
C PHE A 47 -7.05 -8.14 -4.78
N GLU A 48 -6.60 -8.92 -5.76
CA GLU A 48 -6.07 -10.27 -5.54
C GLU A 48 -4.69 -10.23 -4.88
N VAL A 49 -3.82 -9.31 -5.32
CA VAL A 49 -2.51 -9.06 -4.69
C VAL A 49 -2.70 -8.73 -3.22
N THR A 50 -3.59 -7.78 -2.91
CA THR A 50 -3.86 -7.34 -1.54
C THR A 50 -4.44 -8.48 -0.70
N THR A 51 -5.41 -9.22 -1.24
CA THR A 51 -5.99 -10.38 -0.55
C THR A 51 -4.92 -11.40 -0.19
N ARG A 52 -3.97 -11.67 -1.09
CA ARG A 52 -2.86 -12.59 -0.83
C ARG A 52 -1.89 -12.05 0.22
N ILE A 53 -1.52 -10.77 0.15
CA ILE A 53 -0.66 -10.13 1.18
C ILE A 53 -1.31 -10.24 2.56
N ARG A 54 -2.61 -9.98 2.67
CA ARG A 54 -3.35 -10.05 3.94
C ARG A 54 -3.50 -11.46 4.52
N LYS A 55 -3.17 -12.53 3.78
CA LYS A 55 -3.09 -13.90 4.34
C LYS A 55 -1.91 -14.10 5.28
N PHE A 56 -0.85 -13.29 5.14
CA PHE A 56 0.37 -13.44 5.93
C PHE A 56 0.90 -12.12 6.52
N ARG A 57 0.26 -10.98 6.23
CA ARG A 57 0.53 -9.67 6.82
C ARG A 57 -0.72 -9.10 7.48
N SER A 58 -0.56 -8.32 8.55
CA SER A 58 -1.69 -7.66 9.21
C SER A 58 -2.25 -6.52 8.34
N ARG A 59 -3.41 -5.96 8.71
CA ARG A 59 -3.97 -4.77 8.07
C ARG A 59 -3.22 -3.47 8.43
N ILE A 60 -2.45 -3.52 9.51
CA ILE A 60 -1.62 -2.41 10.00
C ILE A 60 -0.37 -2.30 9.11
N TRP A 61 0.34 -3.43 8.93
CA TRP A 61 1.63 -3.43 8.25
C TRP A 61 1.70 -4.55 7.19
N PRO A 62 1.91 -4.24 5.88
CA PRO A 62 2.08 -2.91 5.26
C PRO A 62 0.76 -2.19 4.96
N MET A 63 0.78 -0.85 4.97
CA MET A 63 -0.30 -0.06 4.40
C MET A 63 -0.31 -0.18 2.88
N ILE A 64 -1.49 -0.42 2.30
CA ILE A 64 -1.67 -0.62 0.86
C ILE A 64 -2.54 0.50 0.31
N VAL A 65 -2.05 1.18 -0.73
CA VAL A 65 -2.75 2.24 -1.46
C VAL A 65 -2.90 1.79 -2.90
N VAL A 66 -4.06 2.05 -3.52
CA VAL A 66 -4.27 1.75 -4.95
C VAL A 66 -4.35 3.01 -5.80
N LEU A 67 -3.73 2.97 -6.97
CA LEU A 67 -3.75 3.97 -8.02
C LEU A 67 -4.75 3.57 -9.11
N THR A 68 -5.75 4.39 -9.39
CA THR A 68 -6.81 4.05 -10.36
C THR A 68 -7.15 5.20 -11.31
N SER A 69 -7.56 4.87 -12.53
CA SER A 69 -8.24 5.82 -13.43
C SER A 69 -9.77 5.68 -13.36
N SER A 70 -10.29 4.75 -12.56
CA SER A 70 -11.72 4.50 -12.44
C SER A 70 -12.43 5.65 -11.72
N THR A 71 -13.60 6.01 -12.24
CA THR A 71 -14.53 6.96 -11.61
C THR A 71 -15.52 6.26 -10.68
N GLU A 72 -15.50 4.92 -10.63
CA GLU A 72 -16.35 4.14 -9.75
C GLU A 72 -16.06 4.45 -8.28
N ASP A 73 -17.09 4.31 -7.45
CA ASP A 73 -16.90 4.28 -6.01
C ASP A 73 -16.41 2.90 -5.59
N LEU A 74 -15.13 2.84 -5.24
CA LEU A 74 -14.43 1.59 -4.89
C LEU A 74 -14.17 1.49 -3.39
N TRP A 75 -14.54 2.50 -2.61
CA TRP A 75 -14.06 2.63 -1.23
C TRP A 75 -14.48 1.45 -0.36
N ASP A 76 -15.75 1.05 -0.40
CA ASP A 76 -16.26 -0.08 0.38
C ASP A 76 -15.53 -1.39 0.06
N ARG A 77 -15.32 -1.67 -1.22
CA ARG A 77 -14.61 -2.86 -1.68
C ARG A 77 -13.15 -2.83 -1.25
N CYS A 78 -12.48 -1.68 -1.40
CA CYS A 78 -11.10 -1.47 -0.97
C CYS A 78 -10.94 -1.69 0.54
N MET A 79 -11.82 -1.09 1.34
CA MET A 79 -11.80 -1.21 2.80
C MET A 79 -12.01 -2.66 3.25
N GLN A 80 -12.97 -3.37 2.66
CA GLN A 80 -13.27 -4.76 2.99
C GLN A 80 -12.06 -5.68 2.81
N ILE A 81 -11.27 -5.49 1.77
CA ILE A 81 -10.09 -6.33 1.50
C ILE A 81 -8.80 -5.83 2.17
N GLY A 82 -8.83 -4.67 2.84
CA GLY A 82 -7.70 -4.14 3.60
C GLY A 82 -6.75 -3.25 2.78
N ILE A 83 -7.28 -2.56 1.77
CA ILE A 83 -6.65 -1.38 1.16
C ILE A 83 -6.91 -0.18 2.08
N ASN A 84 -5.87 0.56 2.40
CA ASN A 84 -5.88 1.69 3.33
C ASN A 84 -6.18 3.03 2.63
N GLY A 85 -5.94 3.12 1.32
CA GLY A 85 -6.09 4.37 0.56
C GLY A 85 -6.30 4.19 -0.94
N VAL A 86 -6.84 5.23 -1.58
CA VAL A 86 -7.09 5.28 -3.03
C VAL A 86 -6.61 6.61 -3.59
N ILE A 87 -5.79 6.55 -4.64
CA ILE A 87 -5.30 7.71 -5.37
C ILE A 87 -5.83 7.63 -6.81
N ARG A 88 -6.55 8.67 -7.24
CA ARG A 88 -7.05 8.77 -8.63
C ARG A 88 -6.00 9.39 -9.54
N LYS A 89 -5.91 8.88 -10.77
CA LYS A 89 -5.13 9.45 -11.87
C LYS A 89 -5.89 10.66 -12.47
N PRO A 90 -5.19 11.71 -12.95
CA PRO A 90 -3.74 11.88 -13.02
C PRO A 90 -3.11 12.07 -11.63
N VAL A 91 -1.96 11.43 -11.42
CA VAL A 91 -1.30 11.43 -10.11
C VAL A 91 -0.48 12.70 -9.96
N LEU A 92 -0.82 13.52 -8.96
CA LEU A 92 -0.03 14.67 -8.54
C LEU A 92 0.74 14.34 -7.27
N LEU A 93 1.96 14.88 -7.14
CA LEU A 93 2.80 14.66 -5.95
C LEU A 93 2.08 15.08 -4.67
N GLN A 94 1.36 16.20 -4.71
CA GLN A 94 0.54 16.66 -3.58
C GLN A 94 -0.58 15.68 -3.23
N GLY A 95 -1.19 15.02 -4.23
CA GLY A 95 -2.22 14.01 -4.01
C GLY A 95 -1.68 12.77 -3.31
N ILE A 96 -0.53 12.26 -3.76
CA ILE A 96 0.18 11.17 -3.07
C ILE A 96 0.52 11.58 -1.64
N ALA A 97 1.17 12.74 -1.46
CA ALA A 97 1.62 13.20 -0.16
C ALA A 97 0.44 13.37 0.83
N SER A 98 -0.69 13.90 0.36
CA SER A 98 -1.90 14.06 1.17
C SER A 98 -2.47 12.71 1.60
N GLU A 99 -2.56 11.75 0.68
CA GLU A 99 -3.10 10.43 0.99
C GLU A 99 -2.18 9.64 1.91
N LEU A 100 -0.86 9.67 1.67
CA LEU A 100 0.12 9.05 2.57
C LEU A 100 0.06 9.66 3.96
N ARG A 101 -0.04 10.98 4.07
CA ARG A 101 -0.21 11.66 5.36
C ARG A 101 -1.49 11.22 6.06
N ARG A 102 -2.61 11.13 5.33
CA ARG A 102 -3.91 10.69 5.86
C ARG A 102 -3.82 9.29 6.46
N ILE A 103 -3.26 8.33 5.73
CA ILE A 103 -3.17 6.93 6.20
C ILE A 103 -2.15 6.78 7.34
N LEU A 104 -1.00 7.46 7.28
CA LEU A 104 0.02 7.41 8.33
C LEU A 104 -0.46 8.04 9.64
N MET A 105 -1.29 9.09 9.57
CA MET A 105 -1.84 9.74 10.77
C MET A 105 -2.96 8.92 11.41
N GLN A 106 -3.77 8.19 10.63
CA GLN A 106 -4.81 7.31 11.16
C GLN A 106 -4.25 6.16 12.01
N GLU A 107 -3.00 5.73 11.78
CA GLU A 107 -2.35 4.71 12.61
C GLU A 107 -1.84 5.25 13.96
N ASN A 108 -1.70 6.58 14.11
CA ASN A 108 -1.20 7.21 15.33
C ASN A 108 -2.29 7.50 16.38
N GLU A 109 -3.56 7.28 16.07
CA GLU A 109 -4.68 7.51 17.01
C GLU A 109 -5.08 6.24 17.78
N ILE A 110 -4.46 5.09 17.49
CA ILE A 110 -4.82 3.78 18.08
C ILE A 110 -3.66 3.16 18.89
N LEU A 111 -2.69 3.96 19.33
CA LEU A 111 -1.62 3.56 20.24
C LEU A 111 -1.60 4.43 21.51
#